data_AF-A0AAJ2R4X1-F1
#
_entry.id   AF-A0AAJ2R4X1-F1
#
_cell.length_a   1.000
_cell.length_b   1.000
_cell.length_c   1.000
_cell.angle_alpha   90.00
_cell.angle_beta   90.00
_cell.angle_gamma   90.00
#
_symmetry.space_group_name_H-M   'P 1'
#
loop_
_entity.id
_entity.type
_entity.pdbx_description
1 polymer ?
#
loop_
_entity_poly.entity_id
_entity_poly.type
_entity_poly.pdbx_seq_one_letter_code
_entity_poly.pdbx_strand_id
1 'polypeptide(L)'
;MYTSLNRRAASAYAQVGVQSSVDGASPHQLIQLLFDALEKSLNAAKGALQRGDIGEKGVQIGKAVRILEEGLKASVNPDEGGELAQNLISVYDYSITQLTLANLRNDAALLQSAQDVLAPIAHGWRDIANTPAVAGT
;
A
#
# COMPACT_ATOMS: atom_id res chain seq x y z
N MET A 1 -26.39 12.51 3.91
CA MET A 1 -26.13 12.11 2.51
C MET A 1 -24.62 12.00 2.36
N TYR A 2 -24.05 10.80 2.45
CA TYR A 2 -22.61 10.59 2.28
C TYR A 2 -22.40 10.19 0.82
N THR A 3 -21.87 11.12 0.03
CA THR A 3 -21.53 10.91 -1.38
C THR A 3 -20.38 9.92 -1.45
N SER A 4 -20.64 8.72 -1.97
CA SER A 4 -19.62 7.73 -2.33
C SER A 4 -18.76 8.27 -3.46
N LEU A 5 -17.70 9.00 -3.11
CA LEU A 5 -16.71 9.48 -4.06
C LEU A 5 -15.81 8.32 -4.49
N ASN A 6 -15.94 7.95 -5.76
CA ASN A 6 -14.93 7.28 -6.59
C ASN A 6 -14.51 5.84 -6.24
N ARG A 7 -15.36 4.89 -6.62
CA ARG A 7 -14.96 3.55 -7.10
C ARG A 7 -14.09 3.56 -8.38
N ARG A 8 -13.78 4.74 -8.94
CA ARG A 8 -13.08 4.94 -10.22
C ARG A 8 -11.55 5.00 -10.12
N ALA A 9 -10.98 5.15 -8.91
CA ALA A 9 -9.53 5.20 -8.75
C ALA A 9 -8.90 3.80 -8.75
N ALA A 10 -9.50 2.83 -8.04
CA ALA A 10 -9.00 1.45 -7.96
C ALA A 10 -9.16 0.68 -9.29
N SER A 11 -10.26 0.88 -10.03
CA SER A 11 -10.48 0.23 -11.33
C SER A 11 -9.52 0.72 -12.41
N ALA A 12 -8.97 1.93 -12.28
CA ALA A 12 -8.00 2.46 -13.22
C ALA A 12 -6.66 1.68 -13.16
N TYR A 13 -6.21 1.27 -11.97
CA TYR A 13 -4.91 0.60 -11.83
C TYR A 13 -4.91 -0.86 -12.30
N ALA A 14 -5.99 -1.61 -12.03
CA ALA A 14 -6.15 -2.97 -12.56
C ALA A 14 -6.30 -2.99 -14.10
N GLN A 15 -6.94 -1.97 -14.67
CA GLN A 15 -7.17 -1.87 -16.12
C GLN A 15 -5.96 -1.34 -16.90
N VAL A 16 -5.09 -0.55 -16.26
CA VAL A 16 -3.81 -0.06 -16.81
C VAL A 16 -2.82 -1.21 -17.08
N GLY A 17 -2.86 -2.29 -16.30
CA GLY A 17 -2.02 -3.47 -16.53
C GLY A 17 -2.27 -4.18 -17.87
N VAL A 18 -3.46 -4.02 -18.45
CA VAL A 18 -3.86 -4.65 -19.72
C VAL A 18 -3.82 -3.67 -20.90
N GLN A 19 -3.87 -2.35 -20.65
CA GLN A 19 -4.04 -1.34 -21.72
C GLN A 19 -2.87 -0.34 -21.90
N SER A 20 -1.89 -0.26 -20.98
CA SER A 20 -0.93 0.86 -20.95
C SER A 20 0.45 0.59 -21.55
N SER A 21 0.51 0.02 -22.75
CA SER A 21 1.69 0.20 -23.62
C SER A 21 1.88 1.65 -24.11
N VAL A 22 1.04 2.59 -23.65
CA VAL A 22 0.97 3.97 -24.17
C VAL A 22 1.36 5.06 -23.14
N ASP A 23 1.42 4.76 -21.83
CA ASP A 23 1.79 5.75 -20.77
C ASP A 23 3.06 5.40 -19.94
N GLY A 24 3.89 4.49 -20.44
CA GLY A 24 5.32 4.40 -20.07
C GLY A 24 5.72 3.72 -18.76
N ALA A 25 4.83 3.61 -17.76
CA ALA A 25 5.12 2.88 -16.52
C ALA A 25 4.66 1.42 -16.60
N SER A 26 5.55 0.47 -16.30
CA SER A 26 5.18 -0.95 -16.24
C SER A 26 4.29 -1.24 -15.01
N PRO A 27 3.47 -2.31 -15.03
CA PRO A 27 2.66 -2.70 -13.88
C PRO A 27 3.47 -2.85 -12.59
N HIS A 28 4.70 -3.37 -12.69
CA HIS A 28 5.62 -3.49 -11.57
C HIS A 28 6.01 -2.12 -10.98
N GLN A 29 6.30 -1.14 -11.84
CA GLN A 29 6.65 0.23 -11.42
C GLN A 29 5.47 0.94 -10.75
N LEU A 30 4.23 0.70 -11.20
CA LEU A 30 3.05 1.28 -10.57
C LEU A 30 2.87 0.79 -9.13
N ILE A 31 3.06 -0.51 -8.89
CA ILE A 31 3.04 -1.07 -7.53
C ILE A 31 4.19 -0.51 -6.68
N GLN A 32 5.39 -0.35 -7.25
CA GLN A 32 6.50 0.28 -6.55
C GLN A 32 6.18 1.72 -6.11
N LEU A 33 5.54 2.51 -6.97
CA LEU A 33 5.11 3.87 -6.64
C LEU A 33 4.08 3.89 -5.50
N LEU A 34 3.20 2.89 -5.42
CA LEU A 34 2.25 2.75 -4.31
C LEU A 34 2.99 2.45 -2.99
N PHE A 35 3.97 1.55 -2.99
CA PHE A 35 4.80 1.29 -1.81
C PHE A 35 5.58 2.55 -1.37
N ASP A 36 6.19 3.28 -2.30
CA ASP A 36 6.90 4.51 -1.96
C ASP A 36 5.96 5.59 -1.39
N ALA A 37 4.74 5.70 -1.93
CA ALA A 37 3.72 6.61 -1.41
C ALA A 37 3.22 6.18 -0.02
N LEU A 38 3.08 4.88 0.23
CA LEU A 38 2.70 4.31 1.51
C LEU A 38 3.76 4.61 2.57
N GLU A 39 5.04 4.32 2.29
CA GLU A 39 6.16 4.61 3.19
C GLU A 39 6.23 6.11 3.55
N LYS A 40 6.07 6.99 2.56
CA LYS A 40 6.03 8.45 2.78
C LYS A 40 4.91 8.85 3.72
N SER A 41 3.70 8.31 3.53
CA SER A 41 2.55 8.62 4.40
C SER A 41 2.73 8.07 5.81
N LEU A 42 3.28 6.87 5.98
CA LEU A 42 3.55 6.29 7.31
C LEU A 42 4.60 7.12 8.07
N ASN A 43 5.68 7.53 7.40
CA ASN A 43 6.70 8.38 7.99
C ASN A 43 6.18 9.78 8.35
N ALA A 44 5.33 10.36 7.50
CA ALA A 44 4.68 11.64 7.77
C ALA A 44 3.72 11.55 8.98
N ALA A 45 2.93 10.48 9.06
CA ALA A 45 2.05 10.21 10.22
C ALA A 45 2.84 10.08 11.52
N LYS A 46 3.98 9.38 11.49
CA LYS A 46 4.88 9.23 12.64
C LYS A 46 5.44 10.57 13.09
N GLY A 47 5.92 11.38 12.15
CA GLY A 47 6.41 12.73 12.45
C GLY A 47 5.30 13.64 13.00
N ALA A 48 4.09 13.54 12.47
CA ALA A 48 2.93 14.30 12.96
C ALA A 48 2.58 13.90 14.41
N LEU A 49 2.56 12.60 14.73
CA LEU A 49 2.38 12.11 16.11
C LEU A 49 3.44 12.66 17.06
N GLN A 50 4.72 12.64 16.67
CA GLN A 50 5.83 13.16 17.48
C GLN A 50 5.70 14.65 17.78
N ARG A 51 5.12 15.43 16.86
CA ARG A 51 4.87 16.87 17.03
C ARG A 51 3.52 17.19 17.70
N GLY A 52 2.70 16.18 18.00
CA GLY A 52 1.34 16.37 18.52
C GLY A 52 0.34 16.89 17.48
N ASP A 53 0.66 16.84 16.19
CA ASP A 53 -0.21 17.28 15.11
C ASP A 53 -1.21 16.17 14.73
N ILE A 54 -2.34 16.14 15.44
CA ILE A 54 -3.37 15.10 15.29
C ILE A 54 -4.08 15.20 13.94
N GLY A 55 -4.23 16.42 13.40
CA GLY A 55 -4.88 16.65 12.11
C GLY A 55 -4.08 16.06 10.96
N GLU A 56 -2.80 16.43 10.87
CA GLU A 56 -1.90 15.90 9.83
C GLU A 56 -1.72 14.39 9.98
N LYS A 57 -1.59 13.87 11.20
CA LYS A 57 -1.56 12.42 11.46
C LYS A 57 -2.79 11.74 10.85
N GLY A 58 -3.99 12.25 11.13
CA GLY A 58 -5.23 11.67 10.62
C GLY A 58 -5.27 11.62 9.09
N VAL A 59 -4.84 12.71 8.43
CA VAL A 59 -4.73 12.79 6.96
C VAL A 59 -3.76 11.74 6.43
N GLN A 60 -2.57 11.63 7.02
CA GLN A 60 -1.53 10.73 6.54
C GLN A 60 -1.87 9.25 6.79
N ILE A 61 -2.46 8.92 7.93
CA ILE A 61 -2.95 7.56 8.19
C ILE A 61 -4.09 7.21 7.23
N GLY A 62 -5.06 8.11 7.03
CA GLY A 62 -6.15 7.89 6.07
C GLY A 62 -5.63 7.64 4.65
N LYS A 63 -4.60 8.38 4.23
CA LYS A 63 -3.94 8.15 2.94
C LYS A 63 -3.25 6.78 2.87
N ALA A 64 -2.52 6.38 3.92
CA ALA A 64 -1.88 5.06 3.99
C ALA A 64 -2.91 3.92 3.89
N VAL A 65 -4.03 4.02 4.62
CA VAL A 65 -5.13 3.03 4.56
C VAL A 65 -5.71 2.94 3.15
N ARG A 66 -5.97 4.07 2.49
CA ARG A 66 -6.47 4.06 1.11
C ARG A 66 -5.49 3.42 0.13
N ILE A 67 -4.19 3.63 0.27
CA ILE A 67 -3.19 2.98 -0.58
C ILE A 67 -3.21 1.46 -0.38
N LEU A 68 -3.34 1.00 0.87
CA LEU A 68 -3.43 -0.43 1.18
C LEU A 68 -4.71 -1.04 0.62
N GLU A 69 -5.87 -0.42 0.86
CA GLU A 69 -7.19 -0.98 0.53
C GLU A 69 -7.55 -0.82 -0.95
N GLU A 70 -7.42 0.39 -1.50
CA GLU A 70 -7.84 0.73 -2.86
C GLU A 70 -6.72 0.51 -3.90
N GLY A 71 -5.46 0.43 -3.47
CA GLY A 71 -4.30 0.28 -4.34
C GLY A 71 -3.73 -1.13 -4.31
N LEU A 72 -2.99 -1.45 -3.24
CA LEU A 72 -2.22 -2.69 -3.13
C LEU A 72 -3.11 -3.92 -3.03
N LYS A 73 -4.05 -3.95 -2.07
CA LYS A 73 -4.96 -5.08 -1.87
C LYS A 73 -5.87 -5.31 -3.09
N ALA A 74 -6.39 -4.25 -3.70
CA ALA A 74 -7.20 -4.33 -4.91
C ALA A 74 -6.44 -4.86 -6.14
N SER A 75 -5.10 -4.77 -6.14
CA SER A 75 -4.26 -5.29 -7.23
C SER A 75 -3.89 -6.77 -7.09
N VAL A 76 -4.17 -7.40 -5.95
CA VAL A 76 -3.90 -8.82 -5.73
C VAL A 76 -4.95 -9.67 -6.44
N ASN A 77 -4.50 -10.64 -7.25
CA ASN A 77 -5.37 -11.66 -7.85
C ASN A 77 -5.38 -12.92 -6.96
N PRO A 78 -6.43 -13.15 -6.13
CA PRO A 78 -6.51 -14.32 -5.26
C PRO A 78 -6.72 -15.63 -6.03
N ASP A 79 -7.36 -15.58 -7.20
CA ASP A 79 -7.68 -16.78 -7.99
C ASP A 79 -6.42 -17.40 -8.61
N GLU A 80 -5.48 -16.57 -9.05
CA GLU A 80 -4.21 -17.02 -9.64
C GLU A 80 -3.07 -17.11 -8.64
N GLY A 81 -3.11 -16.31 -7.56
CA GLY A 81 -2.00 -16.20 -6.60
C GLY A 81 -2.03 -17.19 -5.43
N GLY A 82 -3.11 -17.97 -5.28
CA GLY A 82 -3.23 -19.02 -4.28
C GLY A 82 -2.90 -18.57 -2.85
N GLU A 83 -2.14 -19.38 -2.12
CA GLU A 83 -1.78 -19.11 -0.72
C GLU A 83 -0.96 -17.82 -0.56
N LEU A 84 -0.09 -17.50 -1.51
CA LEU A 84 0.73 -16.28 -1.47
C LEU A 84 -0.14 -15.02 -1.52
N ALA A 85 -1.13 -14.98 -2.43
CA ALA A 85 -2.07 -13.87 -2.50
C ALA A 85 -2.89 -13.73 -1.22
N GLN A 86 -3.34 -14.84 -0.64
CA GLN A 86 -4.12 -14.83 0.60
C GLN A 86 -3.30 -14.34 1.80
N ASN A 87 -2.03 -14.72 1.88
CA ASN A 87 -1.11 -14.24 2.90
C ASN A 87 -0.86 -12.74 2.75
N LEU A 88 -0.69 -12.26 1.52
CA LEU A 88 -0.50 -10.83 1.23
C LEU A 88 -1.72 -10.00 1.64
N ILE A 89 -2.93 -10.47 1.29
CA ILE A 89 -4.19 -9.86 1.72
C ILE A 89 -4.27 -9.79 3.25
N SER A 90 -3.92 -10.87 3.94
CA SER A 90 -3.95 -10.93 5.41
C SER A 90 -3.00 -9.91 6.05
N VAL A 91 -1.81 -9.72 5.48
CA VAL A 91 -0.87 -8.70 5.94
C VAL A 91 -1.43 -7.29 5.75
N TYR A 92 -2.05 -7.01 4.61
CA TYR A 92 -2.67 -5.72 4.35
C TYR A 92 -3.84 -5.43 5.31
N ASP A 93 -4.69 -6.42 5.59
CA ASP A 93 -5.80 -6.29 6.53
C ASP A 93 -5.36 -6.07 7.98
N TYR A 94 -4.33 -6.80 8.41
CA TYR A 94 -3.70 -6.56 9.69
C TYR A 94 -3.17 -5.13 9.78
N SER A 95 -2.45 -4.67 8.75
CA SER A 95 -1.85 -3.33 8.71
C SER A 95 -2.91 -2.23 8.74
N ILE A 96 -4.01 -2.36 7.98
CA ILE A 96 -5.14 -1.43 8.00
C ILE A 96 -5.75 -1.34 9.41
N THR A 97 -5.90 -2.49 10.08
CA THR A 97 -6.41 -2.55 11.46
C THR A 97 -5.48 -1.83 12.43
N GLN A 98 -4.17 -2.08 12.35
CA GLN A 98 -3.17 -1.42 13.20
C GLN A 98 -3.17 0.09 12.98
N LEU A 99 -3.19 0.57 11.73
CA LEU A 99 -3.23 1.99 11.39
C LEU A 99 -4.50 2.67 11.90
N THR A 100 -5.64 2.00 11.79
CA THR A 100 -6.91 2.51 12.31
C THR A 100 -6.87 2.67 13.83
N LEU A 101 -6.32 1.67 14.53
CA LEU A 101 -6.16 1.73 15.99
C LEU A 101 -5.11 2.76 16.41
N ALA A 102 -3.99 2.88 15.69
CA ALA A 102 -2.96 3.89 15.89
C ALA A 102 -3.55 5.30 15.78
N ASN A 103 -4.40 5.53 14.77
CA ASN A 103 -5.10 6.79 14.60
C ASN A 103 -6.04 7.08 15.76
N LEU A 104 -6.88 6.11 16.13
CA LEU A 104 -7.88 6.25 17.20
C LEU A 104 -7.23 6.52 18.56
N ARG A 105 -6.10 5.87 18.86
CA ARG A 105 -5.45 5.90 20.17
C ARG A 105 -4.26 6.85 20.25
N ASN A 106 -3.89 7.50 19.15
CA ASN A 106 -2.64 8.25 19.03
C ASN A 106 -1.41 7.40 19.39
N ASP A 107 -1.42 6.12 19.01
CA ASP A 107 -0.44 5.14 19.44
C ASP A 107 0.64 4.93 18.36
N ALA A 108 1.83 5.45 18.63
CA ALA A 108 2.97 5.33 17.74
C ALA A 108 3.52 3.90 17.65
N ALA A 109 3.30 3.04 18.65
CA ALA A 109 3.74 1.65 18.60
C ALA A 109 2.90 0.86 17.58
N LEU A 110 1.59 1.08 17.54
CA LEU A 110 0.71 0.45 16.54
C LEU A 110 1.05 0.91 15.11
N LEU A 111 1.39 2.19 14.94
CA LEU A 111 1.89 2.71 13.66
C LEU A 111 3.20 2.02 13.26
N GLN A 112 4.14 1.87 14.20
CA GLN A 112 5.42 1.19 13.97
C GLN A 112 5.22 -0.29 13.61
N SER A 113 4.34 -1.01 14.30
CA SER A 113 4.05 -2.42 13.99
C SER A 113 3.50 -2.59 12.56
N ALA A 114 2.66 -1.66 12.09
CA ALA A 114 2.22 -1.67 10.69
C ALA A 114 3.40 -1.45 9.73
N GLN A 115 4.29 -0.49 10.02
CA GLN A 115 5.49 -0.24 9.21
C GLN A 115 6.39 -1.49 9.13
N ASP A 116 6.64 -2.15 10.26
CA ASP A 116 7.56 -3.28 10.37
C ASP A 116 7.07 -4.49 9.56
N VAL A 117 5.76 -4.73 9.53
CA VAL A 117 5.17 -5.85 8.77
C VAL A 117 5.11 -5.54 7.27
N LEU A 118 4.93 -4.28 6.89
CA LEU A 118 4.86 -3.87 5.48
C LEU A 118 6.24 -3.76 4.81
N ALA A 119 7.28 -3.40 5.57
CA ALA A 119 8.62 -3.13 5.02
C ALA A 119 9.24 -4.32 4.24
N PRO A 120 9.18 -5.58 4.72
CA PRO A 120 9.71 -6.71 3.96
C PRO A 120 9.03 -6.91 2.59
N ILE A 121 7.74 -6.61 2.50
CA ILE A 121 6.98 -6.74 1.25
C ILE A 121 7.41 -5.66 0.26
N ALA A 122 7.49 -4.41 0.73
CA ALA A 122 7.96 -3.29 -0.10
C ALA A 122 9.40 -3.52 -0.60
N HIS A 123 10.27 -4.03 0.26
CA HIS A 123 11.66 -4.38 -0.11
C HIS A 123 11.70 -5.53 -1.12
N GLY A 124 10.99 -6.62 -0.85
CA GLY A 124 10.93 -7.76 -1.76
C GLY A 124 10.40 -7.37 -3.15
N TRP A 125 9.43 -6.46 -3.21
CA TRP A 125 8.95 -5.92 -4.49
C TRP A 125 10.04 -5.15 -5.23
N ARG A 126 10.78 -4.28 -4.52
CA ARG A 126 11.89 -3.50 -5.10
C ARG A 126 13.03 -4.40 -5.62
N ASP A 127 13.30 -5.51 -4.94
CA ASP A 127 14.36 -6.44 -5.31
C ASP A 127 14.04 -7.24 -6.59
N ILE A 128 12.75 -7.49 -6.88
CA ILE A 128 12.31 -8.12 -8.14
C ILE A 128 12.71 -7.27 -9.35
N ALA A 129 12.63 -5.94 -9.25
CA ALA A 129 13.07 -5.03 -10.31
C ALA A 129 14.56 -5.16 -10.64
N ASN A 130 15.37 -5.56 -9.64
CA ASN A 130 16.83 -5.59 -9.71
C ASN A 130 17.39 -6.97 -10.06
N THR A 131 16.52 -7.97 -10.23
CA THR A 131 16.92 -9.31 -10.67
C THR A 131 16.91 -9.35 -12.20
N PRO A 132 18.08 -9.44 -12.88
CA PRO A 132 18.09 -9.62 -14.32
C PRO A 132 17.38 -10.93 -14.65
N ALA A 133 16.44 -10.88 -15.61
CA ALA A 133 15.78 -12.06 -16.12
C ALA A 133 16.86 -13.08 -16.47
N VAL A 134 16.88 -14.21 -15.77
CA VAL A 134 17.76 -15.34 -16.10
C VAL A 134 17.45 -15.73 -17.53
N ALA A 135 18.34 -15.36 -18.45
CA ALA A 135 18.27 -15.78 -19.84
C ALA A 135 18.32 -17.30 -19.83
N GLY A 136 17.24 -17.92 -20.30
CA GLY A 136 17.10 -19.37 -20.33
C GLY A 136 18.29 -20.04 -21.00
N THR A 137 18.70 -21.16 -20.41
CA THR A 137 19.53 -22.20 -21.06
C THR A 137 18.65 -23.38 -21.39
#